data_AF-A0A914TQJ5-F1
#
_entry.id   AF-A0A914TQJ5-F1
#
_cell.length_a   1.000
_cell.length_b   1.000
_cell.length_c   1.000
_cell.angle_alpha   90.00
_cell.angle_beta   90.00
_cell.angle_gamma   90.00
#
_symmetry.space_group_name_H-M   'P 1'
#
loop_
_entity.id
_entity.type
_entity.pdbx_description
1 polymer ?
#
loop_
_entity_poly.entity_id
_entity_poly.type
_entity_poly.pdbx_seq_one_letter_code
_entity_poly.pdbx_strand_id
1 'polypeptide(L)'
;MIDRFFVSSVLGRWQDTLKNMGWIDGTAVAVSTYIRGDDDETRAIRRTIIRYLVLCQTCVLRNVSVQVRRRFPTLEAIEAADILTPEERTLIEKTEDKYSQFWIPIVWVEEILYDARMKNKISSDFFVETIAKNIDIFRSQLQNLLKFDWVPIPLVYQQLVTFCVRLYFFICLFTRQIIKHDDEGLPECLLFWIPITTIIEFIVYMGWLKVAEDMLHPLGEEFDNLECNYIIDKNLITGLSLVDNGGKAFPTPKKDAFWDKQKIAPLYSIDTADRYVSPMIGSVAEVNFVKNVKEIVMIPHMSKLITMTPQEQLESLLKINVANFNKKQEKMKTKKMNAIAKNEVLNKLKQISKRVELTDISVKTPLID
;
A
#
# COMPACT_ATOMS: atom_id res chain seq x y z
N MET A 1 22.33 -10.93 -15.96
CA MET A 1 21.05 -10.85 -16.70
C MET A 1 20.02 -11.85 -16.19
N ILE A 2 20.35 -13.15 -16.09
CA ILE A 2 19.45 -14.21 -15.59
C ILE A 2 19.09 -14.01 -14.11
N ASP A 3 20.07 -13.62 -13.31
CA ASP A 3 19.94 -13.17 -11.91
C ASP A 3 18.87 -12.08 -11.73
N ARG A 4 18.89 -11.04 -12.57
CA ARG A 4 17.94 -9.93 -12.49
C ARG A 4 16.49 -10.37 -12.72
N PHE A 5 16.26 -11.24 -13.71
CA PHE A 5 14.92 -11.77 -13.98
C PHE A 5 14.42 -12.69 -12.86
N PHE A 6 15.30 -13.51 -12.29
CA PHE A 6 14.97 -14.36 -11.15
C PHE A 6 14.57 -13.51 -9.93
N VAL A 7 15.40 -12.55 -9.53
CA VAL A 7 15.12 -11.70 -8.37
C VAL A 7 13.85 -10.87 -8.57
N SER A 8 13.63 -10.31 -9.77
CA SER A 8 12.40 -9.57 -10.06
C SER A 8 11.15 -10.46 -9.95
N SER A 9 11.24 -11.74 -10.32
CA SER A 9 10.14 -12.69 -10.23
C SER A 9 9.85 -13.06 -8.78
N VAL A 10 10.90 -13.32 -7.98
CA VAL A 10 10.80 -13.58 -6.54
C VAL A 10 10.19 -12.38 -5.82
N LEU A 11 10.68 -11.16 -6.08
CA LEU A 11 10.17 -9.93 -5.47
C LEU A 11 8.70 -9.69 -5.80
N GLY A 12 8.29 -9.89 -7.06
CA GLY A 12 6.88 -9.77 -7.45
C GLY A 12 5.99 -10.74 -6.67
N ARG A 13 6.41 -12.00 -6.54
CA ARG A 13 5.69 -13.02 -5.77
C ARG A 13 5.67 -12.71 -4.27
N TRP A 14 6.76 -12.20 -3.70
CA TRP A 14 6.82 -11.74 -2.32
C TRP A 14 5.81 -10.60 -2.07
N GLN A 15 5.78 -9.59 -2.94
CA GLN A 15 4.82 -8.49 -2.86
C GLN A 15 3.36 -8.97 -2.98
N ASP A 16 3.10 -9.92 -3.87
CA ASP A 16 1.76 -10.46 -4.04
C ASP A 16 1.37 -11.33 -2.84
N THR A 17 2.30 -12.07 -2.22
CA THR A 17 2.05 -12.77 -0.96
C THR A 17 1.62 -11.77 0.13
N LEU A 18 2.34 -10.66 0.28
CA LEU A 18 2.01 -9.60 1.23
C LEU A 18 0.61 -9.00 1.00
N LYS A 19 0.24 -8.74 -0.27
CA LYS A 19 -1.10 -8.22 -0.62
C LYS A 19 -2.22 -9.21 -0.29
N ASN A 20 -1.94 -10.50 -0.30
CA ASN A 20 -2.91 -11.57 -0.11
C ASN A 20 -3.00 -12.08 1.35
N MET A 21 -2.33 -11.43 2.30
CA MET A 21 -2.34 -11.83 3.72
C MET A 21 -3.72 -11.83 4.40
N GLY A 22 -4.74 -11.20 3.79
CA GLY A 22 -6.11 -11.15 4.30
C GLY A 22 -6.27 -10.13 5.43
N TRP A 23 -6.39 -8.85 5.11
CA TRP A 23 -6.65 -7.80 6.10
C TRP A 23 -8.16 -7.65 6.34
N ILE A 24 -8.59 -7.72 7.60
CA ILE A 24 -10.02 -7.78 7.94
C ILE A 24 -10.71 -6.40 7.96
N ASP A 25 -9.93 -5.31 7.99
CA ASP A 25 -10.40 -3.95 8.29
C ASP A 25 -11.56 -3.50 7.39
N GLY A 26 -11.43 -3.71 6.08
CA GLY A 26 -12.47 -3.34 5.12
C GLY A 26 -13.78 -4.10 5.35
N THR A 27 -13.70 -5.41 5.58
CA THR A 27 -14.86 -6.26 5.87
C THR A 27 -15.47 -5.92 7.22
N ALA A 28 -14.67 -5.68 8.25
CA ALA A 28 -15.13 -5.31 9.59
C ALA A 28 -15.86 -3.97 9.61
N VAL A 29 -15.37 -2.97 8.87
CA VAL A 29 -16.06 -1.68 8.70
C VAL A 29 -17.41 -1.88 8.00
N ALA A 30 -17.47 -2.70 6.95
CA ALA A 30 -18.73 -3.00 6.26
C ALA A 30 -19.74 -3.70 7.19
N VAL A 31 -19.33 -4.75 7.89
CA VAL A 31 -20.16 -5.49 8.86
C VAL A 31 -20.69 -4.56 9.95
N SER A 32 -19.81 -3.73 10.53
CA SER A 32 -20.17 -2.74 11.54
C SER A 32 -21.21 -1.71 11.05
N THR A 33 -21.05 -1.24 9.81
CA THR A 33 -21.89 -0.16 9.26
C THR A 33 -23.28 -0.63 8.86
N TYR A 34 -23.36 -1.84 8.29
CA TYR A 34 -24.56 -2.35 7.64
C TYR A 34 -25.41 -3.27 8.51
N ILE A 35 -24.81 -3.97 9.48
CA ILE A 35 -25.55 -4.80 10.45
C ILE A 35 -25.85 -3.96 11.69
N ARG A 36 -26.96 -3.23 11.66
CA ARG A 36 -27.33 -2.27 12.72
C ARG A 36 -28.16 -2.94 13.81
N GLY A 37 -27.89 -2.56 15.06
CA GLY A 37 -28.59 -3.07 16.23
C GLY A 37 -27.68 -3.12 17.45
N ASP A 38 -28.23 -2.67 18.59
CA ASP A 38 -27.56 -2.67 19.89
C ASP A 38 -27.92 -3.86 20.77
N ASP A 39 -28.82 -4.72 20.29
CA ASP A 39 -29.18 -5.96 20.95
C ASP A 39 -28.02 -6.97 20.96
N ASP A 40 -27.98 -7.80 21.99
CA ASP A 40 -26.93 -8.80 22.18
C ASP A 40 -26.91 -9.83 21.03
N GLU A 41 -28.06 -10.13 20.41
CA GLU A 41 -28.13 -11.03 19.26
C GLU A 41 -27.43 -10.41 18.04
N THR A 42 -27.73 -9.16 17.67
CA THR A 42 -27.04 -8.48 16.56
C THR A 42 -25.55 -8.30 16.84
N ARG A 43 -25.19 -8.01 18.10
CA ARG A 43 -23.78 -7.95 18.51
C ARG A 43 -23.10 -9.30 18.32
N ALA A 44 -23.73 -10.40 18.73
CA ALA A 44 -23.23 -11.75 18.55
C ALA A 44 -23.05 -12.07 17.06
N ILE A 45 -24.02 -11.72 16.20
CA ILE A 45 -23.93 -11.89 14.74
C ILE A 45 -22.66 -11.21 14.20
N ARG A 46 -22.46 -9.92 14.52
CA ARG A 46 -21.29 -9.17 14.01
C ARG A 46 -19.97 -9.78 14.50
N ARG A 47 -19.88 -10.14 15.78
CA ARG A 47 -18.67 -10.75 16.37
C ARG A 47 -18.37 -12.12 15.77
N THR A 48 -19.40 -12.95 15.57
CA THR A 48 -19.27 -14.29 14.99
C THR A 48 -18.81 -14.22 13.53
N ILE A 49 -19.32 -13.27 12.73
CA ILE A 49 -18.84 -13.07 11.35
C ILE A 49 -17.33 -12.82 11.32
N ILE A 50 -16.84 -11.89 12.14
CA ILE A 50 -15.40 -11.58 12.20
C ILE A 50 -14.60 -12.80 12.68
N ARG A 51 -15.08 -13.47 13.73
CA ARG A 51 -14.41 -14.65 14.27
C ARG A 51 -14.30 -15.77 13.24
N TYR A 52 -15.33 -16.01 12.43
CA TYR A 52 -15.29 -17.01 11.35
C TYR A 52 -14.35 -16.63 10.21
N LEU A 53 -14.25 -15.35 9.86
CA LEU A 53 -13.26 -14.88 8.88
C LEU A 53 -11.83 -15.07 9.40
N VAL A 54 -11.58 -14.77 10.67
CA VAL A 54 -10.28 -15.00 11.33
C VAL A 54 -9.98 -16.49 11.48
N LEU A 55 -10.99 -17.32 11.76
CA LEU A 55 -10.86 -18.77 11.79
C LEU A 55 -10.44 -19.31 10.41
N CYS A 56 -11.10 -18.87 9.33
CA CYS A 56 -10.71 -19.20 7.96
C CYS A 56 -9.26 -18.81 7.67
N GLN A 57 -8.87 -17.57 8.01
CA GLN A 57 -7.49 -17.10 7.88
C GLN A 57 -6.51 -17.96 8.68
N THR A 58 -6.84 -18.30 9.92
CA THR A 58 -5.99 -19.12 10.79
C THR A 58 -5.80 -20.51 10.20
N CYS A 59 -6.86 -21.14 9.69
CA CYS A 59 -6.79 -22.43 9.01
C CYS A 59 -5.90 -22.38 7.75
N VAL A 60 -6.02 -21.33 6.93
CA VAL A 60 -5.19 -21.14 5.74
C VAL A 60 -3.73 -20.90 6.11
N LEU A 61 -3.46 -19.93 7.00
CA LEU A 61 -2.10 -19.59 7.42
C LEU A 61 -1.40 -20.74 8.15
N ARG A 62 -2.15 -21.55 8.91
CA ARG A 62 -1.63 -22.79 9.52
C ARG A 62 -1.14 -23.80 8.50
N ASN A 63 -1.70 -23.82 7.28
CA ASN A 63 -1.28 -24.74 6.22
C ASN A 63 -0.05 -24.24 5.44
N VAL A 64 0.16 -22.91 5.36
CA VAL A 64 1.23 -22.31 4.53
C VAL A 64 2.38 -21.68 5.32
N SER A 65 2.18 -21.36 6.60
CA SER A 65 3.19 -20.73 7.46
C SER A 65 3.63 -21.68 8.57
N VAL A 66 4.95 -21.89 8.65
CA VAL A 66 5.56 -22.74 9.69
C VAL A 66 5.34 -22.14 11.08
N GLN A 67 5.44 -20.81 11.19
CA GLN A 67 5.24 -20.08 12.45
C GLN A 67 3.82 -20.31 13.01
N VAL A 68 2.80 -20.21 12.15
CA VAL A 68 1.40 -20.41 12.54
C VAL A 68 1.12 -21.89 12.81
N ARG A 69 1.72 -22.79 12.03
CA ARG A 69 1.62 -24.24 12.25
C ARG A 69 2.17 -24.66 13.62
N ARG A 70 3.25 -24.03 14.08
CA ARG A 70 3.78 -24.27 15.44
C ARG A 70 2.91 -23.69 16.54
N ARG A 71 2.33 -22.50 16.32
CA ARG A 71 1.40 -21.89 17.26
C ARG A 71 0.10 -22.71 17.39
N PHE A 72 -0.42 -23.20 16.28
CA PHE A 72 -1.65 -23.98 16.20
C PHE A 72 -1.42 -25.35 15.53
N PRO A 73 -0.81 -26.33 16.22
CA PRO A 73 -0.53 -27.63 15.62
C PRO A 73 -1.80 -28.42 15.29
N THR A 74 -2.85 -28.31 16.09
CA THR A 74 -4.11 -29.05 15.96
C THR A 74 -5.33 -28.12 15.99
N LEU A 75 -6.53 -28.63 15.67
CA LEU A 75 -7.77 -27.85 15.77
C LEU A 75 -8.12 -27.55 17.23
N GLU A 76 -7.77 -28.44 18.16
CA GLU A 76 -7.91 -28.22 19.60
C GLU A 76 -7.06 -27.06 20.10
N ALA A 77 -5.90 -26.80 19.48
CA ALA A 77 -5.10 -25.62 19.81
C ALA A 77 -5.77 -24.31 19.38
N ILE A 78 -6.55 -24.34 18.29
CA ILE A 78 -7.37 -23.21 17.84
C ILE A 78 -8.58 -23.01 18.76
N GLU A 79 -9.19 -24.11 19.21
CA GLU A 79 -10.24 -24.10 20.23
C GLU A 79 -9.73 -23.51 21.55
N ALA A 80 -8.56 -23.94 22.03
CA ALA A 80 -7.96 -23.42 23.26
C ALA A 80 -7.59 -21.92 23.19
N ALA A 81 -7.52 -21.36 21.97
CA ALA A 81 -7.32 -19.93 21.74
C ALA A 81 -8.63 -19.14 21.56
N ASP A 82 -9.79 -19.77 21.78
CA ASP A 82 -11.14 -19.20 21.66
C ASP A 82 -11.47 -18.62 20.27
N ILE A 83 -10.74 -19.03 19.23
CA ILE A 83 -11.06 -18.68 17.84
C ILE A 83 -12.19 -19.57 17.31
N LEU A 84 -12.23 -20.82 17.77
CA LEU A 84 -13.18 -21.87 17.39
C LEU A 84 -13.89 -22.38 18.64
N THR A 85 -15.21 -22.61 18.58
CA THR A 85 -15.93 -23.25 19.70
C THR A 85 -15.88 -24.78 19.61
N PRO A 86 -16.09 -25.52 20.71
CA PRO A 86 -16.09 -26.98 20.67
C PRO A 86 -17.13 -27.55 19.71
N GLU A 87 -18.33 -26.96 19.65
CA GLU A 87 -19.39 -27.38 18.72
C GLU A 87 -18.98 -27.18 17.26
N GLU A 88 -18.40 -26.02 16.93
CA GLU A 88 -17.90 -25.72 15.59
C GLU A 88 -16.78 -26.68 15.18
N ARG A 89 -15.87 -27.03 16.10
CA ARG A 89 -14.83 -28.04 15.84
C ARG A 89 -15.44 -29.37 15.43
N THR A 90 -16.44 -29.86 16.17
CA THR A 90 -17.08 -31.13 15.84
C THR A 90 -17.74 -31.12 14.46
N LEU A 91 -18.30 -29.98 14.03
CA LEU A 91 -18.87 -29.82 12.69
C LEU A 91 -17.79 -29.83 11.60
N ILE A 92 -16.65 -29.19 11.84
CA ILE A 92 -15.50 -29.21 10.91
C ILE A 92 -14.97 -30.63 10.79
N GLU A 93 -14.75 -31.33 11.91
CA GLU A 93 -14.23 -32.69 11.94
C GLU A 93 -15.18 -33.71 11.30
N LYS A 94 -16.50 -33.53 11.46
CA LYS A 94 -17.52 -34.37 10.83
C LYS A 94 -17.57 -34.21 9.31
N THR A 95 -17.07 -33.09 8.78
CA THR A 95 -17.11 -32.81 7.34
C THR A 95 -16.00 -33.57 6.63
N GLU A 96 -16.38 -34.61 5.89
CA GLU A 96 -15.45 -35.40 5.08
C GLU A 96 -15.04 -34.65 3.80
N ASP A 97 -14.04 -33.78 3.91
CA ASP A 97 -13.33 -33.22 2.75
C ASP A 97 -11.84 -33.56 2.84
N LYS A 98 -11.34 -34.25 1.82
CA LYS A 98 -9.94 -34.68 1.72
C LYS A 98 -9.00 -33.56 1.27
N TYR A 99 -9.55 -32.47 0.71
CA TYR A 99 -8.75 -31.41 0.11
C TYR A 99 -8.52 -30.27 1.09
N SER A 100 -9.57 -29.56 1.50
CA SER A 100 -9.39 -28.38 2.34
C SER A 100 -10.67 -27.92 3.02
N GLN A 101 -10.63 -27.75 4.34
CA GLN A 101 -11.80 -27.36 5.13
C GLN A 101 -11.93 -25.83 5.38
N PHE A 102 -11.05 -24.98 4.80
CA PHE A 102 -11.13 -23.52 5.05
C PHE A 102 -12.40 -22.85 4.50
N TRP A 103 -13.12 -23.49 3.59
CA TRP A 103 -14.36 -22.96 3.04
C TRP A 103 -15.52 -23.02 4.04
N ILE A 104 -15.46 -23.92 5.03
CA ILE A 104 -16.55 -24.17 5.99
C ILE A 104 -16.94 -22.90 6.75
N PRO A 105 -16.01 -22.16 7.39
CA PRO A 105 -16.36 -20.92 8.10
C PRO A 105 -16.91 -19.84 7.17
N ILE A 106 -16.50 -19.81 5.89
CA ILE A 106 -17.04 -18.84 4.93
C ILE A 106 -18.51 -19.13 4.63
N VAL A 107 -18.86 -20.41 4.40
CA VAL A 107 -20.26 -20.80 4.20
C VAL A 107 -21.10 -20.43 5.43
N TRP A 108 -20.60 -20.67 6.64
CA TRP A 108 -21.30 -20.26 7.85
C TRP A 108 -21.52 -18.74 7.94
N VAL A 109 -20.57 -17.93 7.47
CA VAL A 109 -20.75 -16.48 7.40
C VAL A 109 -21.87 -16.11 6.42
N GLU A 110 -21.91 -16.72 5.23
CA GLU A 110 -22.96 -16.46 4.24
C GLU A 110 -24.35 -16.85 4.76
N GLU A 111 -24.47 -17.98 5.45
CA GLU A 111 -25.72 -18.40 6.11
C GLU A 111 -26.15 -17.40 7.21
N ILE A 112 -25.20 -16.93 8.03
CA ILE A 112 -25.48 -15.88 9.04
C ILE A 112 -25.97 -14.59 8.37
N LEU A 113 -25.40 -14.20 7.23
CA LEU A 113 -25.83 -13.01 6.50
C LEU A 113 -27.24 -13.18 5.93
N TYR A 114 -27.55 -14.36 5.39
CA TYR A 114 -28.89 -14.70 4.93
C TYR A 114 -29.91 -14.61 6.08
N ASP A 115 -29.63 -15.24 7.21
CA ASP A 115 -30.49 -15.20 8.39
C ASP A 115 -30.64 -13.78 8.96
N ALA A 116 -29.55 -13.01 9.04
CA ALA A 116 -29.58 -11.63 9.48
C ALA A 116 -30.46 -10.75 8.57
N ARG A 117 -30.46 -11.05 7.26
CA ARG A 117 -31.33 -10.37 6.30
C ARG A 117 -32.80 -10.77 6.46
N MET A 118 -33.08 -12.06 6.66
CA MET A 118 -34.44 -12.57 6.90
C MET A 118 -35.03 -12.04 8.20
N LYS A 119 -34.20 -11.87 9.23
CA LYS A 119 -34.55 -11.21 10.50
C LYS A 119 -34.62 -9.68 10.40
N ASN A 120 -34.46 -9.09 9.22
CA ASN A 120 -34.43 -7.64 8.96
C ASN A 120 -33.41 -6.86 9.80
N LYS A 121 -32.33 -7.50 10.24
CA LYS A 121 -31.18 -6.83 10.89
C LYS A 121 -30.35 -6.03 9.88
N ILE A 122 -30.42 -6.43 8.61
CA ILE A 122 -29.82 -5.72 7.46
C ILE A 122 -30.95 -5.08 6.66
N SER A 123 -30.88 -3.77 6.44
CA SER A 123 -32.00 -3.00 5.88
C SER A 123 -32.22 -3.19 4.37
N SER A 124 -31.19 -3.61 3.62
CA SER A 124 -31.26 -3.70 2.16
C SER A 124 -30.43 -4.86 1.63
N ASP A 125 -30.93 -5.51 0.58
CA ASP A 125 -30.21 -6.57 -0.14
C ASP A 125 -28.89 -6.06 -0.73
N PHE A 126 -28.83 -4.78 -1.10
CA PHE A 126 -27.59 -4.14 -1.57
C PHE A 126 -26.49 -4.15 -0.50
N PHE A 127 -26.85 -4.01 0.77
CA PHE A 127 -25.88 -4.05 1.87
C PHE A 127 -25.38 -5.47 2.12
N VAL A 128 -26.24 -6.48 1.98
CA VAL A 128 -25.84 -7.89 2.04
C VAL A 128 -24.84 -8.18 0.93
N GLU A 129 -25.16 -7.82 -0.31
CA GLU A 129 -24.28 -7.99 -1.47
C GLU A 129 -22.92 -7.30 -1.28
N THR A 130 -22.91 -6.11 -0.66
CA THR A 130 -21.67 -5.37 -0.37
C THR A 130 -20.81 -6.09 0.66
N ILE A 131 -21.42 -6.62 1.73
CA ILE A 131 -20.70 -7.39 2.75
C ILE A 131 -20.17 -8.71 2.15
N ALA A 132 -21.02 -9.44 1.41
CA ALA A 132 -20.66 -10.69 0.74
C ALA A 132 -19.48 -10.49 -0.23
N LYS A 133 -19.50 -9.42 -1.06
CA LYS A 133 -18.36 -9.08 -1.93
C LYS A 133 -17.05 -8.85 -1.17
N ASN A 134 -17.10 -8.17 -0.03
CA ASN A 134 -15.90 -7.96 0.79
C ASN A 134 -15.37 -9.28 1.39
N ILE A 135 -16.27 -10.16 1.82
CA ILE A 135 -15.91 -11.51 2.28
C ILE A 135 -15.31 -12.33 1.14
N ASP A 136 -15.87 -12.25 -0.06
CA ASP A 136 -15.37 -12.96 -1.23
C ASP A 136 -13.99 -12.47 -1.68
N ILE A 137 -13.73 -11.16 -1.58
CA ILE A 137 -12.39 -10.59 -1.81
C ILE A 137 -11.41 -11.15 -0.77
N PHE A 138 -11.79 -11.15 0.51
CA PHE A 138 -10.98 -11.69 1.60
C PHE A 138 -10.68 -13.20 1.39
N ARG A 139 -11.70 -14.00 1.09
CA ARG A 139 -11.56 -15.43 0.74
C ARG A 139 -10.64 -15.62 -0.46
N SER A 140 -10.79 -14.81 -1.50
CA SER A 140 -9.98 -14.90 -2.72
C SER A 140 -8.50 -14.58 -2.44
N GLN A 141 -8.22 -13.61 -1.56
CA GLN A 141 -6.86 -13.32 -1.10
C GLN A 141 -6.23 -14.53 -0.41
N LEU A 142 -6.93 -15.12 0.56
CA LEU A 142 -6.44 -16.32 1.26
C LEU A 142 -6.27 -17.51 0.31
N GLN A 143 -7.17 -17.69 -0.66
CA GLN A 143 -7.04 -18.73 -1.68
C GLN A 143 -5.81 -18.50 -2.56
N ASN A 144 -5.46 -17.25 -2.88
CA ASN A 144 -4.25 -16.96 -3.64
C ASN A 144 -2.98 -17.31 -2.86
N LEU A 145 -2.96 -17.17 -1.53
CA LEU A 145 -1.83 -17.66 -0.72
C LEU A 145 -1.63 -19.17 -0.89
N LEU A 146 -2.71 -19.95 -0.86
CA LEU A 146 -2.63 -21.40 -1.10
C LEU A 146 -2.14 -21.72 -2.51
N LYS A 147 -2.56 -20.96 -3.53
CA LYS A 147 -2.06 -21.13 -4.90
C LYS A 147 -0.56 -20.84 -5.00
N PHE A 148 -0.09 -19.80 -4.30
CA PHE A 148 1.33 -19.51 -4.24
C PHE A 148 2.04 -20.69 -3.57
N ASP A 149 1.66 -21.09 -2.37
CA ASP A 149 2.29 -22.23 -1.68
C ASP A 149 2.30 -23.51 -2.54
N TRP A 150 1.18 -23.84 -3.17
CA TRP A 150 1.05 -25.04 -4.02
C TRP A 150 1.94 -25.01 -5.26
N VAL A 151 2.10 -23.85 -5.89
CA VAL A 151 2.90 -23.70 -7.12
C VAL A 151 4.11 -22.81 -6.83
N PRO A 152 5.22 -23.37 -6.31
CA PRO A 152 6.46 -22.62 -6.10
C PRO A 152 7.12 -22.23 -7.44
N ILE A 153 8.08 -21.31 -7.38
CA ILE A 153 8.95 -21.03 -8.53
C ILE A 153 9.67 -22.33 -8.92
N PRO A 154 9.73 -22.70 -10.21
CA PRO A 154 10.33 -23.96 -10.63
C PRO A 154 11.73 -24.14 -10.05
N LEU A 155 11.95 -25.27 -9.37
CA LEU A 155 13.22 -25.56 -8.69
C LEU A 155 14.42 -25.47 -9.63
N VAL A 156 14.26 -25.93 -10.88
CA VAL A 156 15.29 -25.84 -11.93
C VAL A 156 15.74 -24.41 -12.16
N TYR A 157 14.84 -23.43 -12.06
CA TYR A 157 15.20 -22.03 -12.27
C TYR A 157 16.11 -21.51 -11.16
N GLN A 158 15.77 -21.79 -9.90
CA GLN A 158 16.61 -21.45 -8.75
C GLN A 158 17.97 -22.16 -8.84
N GLN A 159 17.98 -23.46 -9.18
CA GLN A 159 19.19 -24.26 -9.33
C GLN A 159 20.10 -23.69 -10.42
N LEU A 160 19.55 -23.33 -11.58
CA LEU A 160 20.29 -22.77 -12.70
C LEU A 160 20.96 -21.44 -12.33
N VAL A 161 20.22 -20.52 -11.72
CA VAL A 161 20.75 -19.20 -11.30
C VAL A 161 21.87 -19.39 -10.28
N THR A 162 21.63 -20.22 -9.26
CA THR A 162 22.61 -20.53 -8.22
C THR A 162 23.87 -21.17 -8.79
N PHE A 163 23.71 -22.12 -9.72
CA PHE A 163 24.81 -22.77 -10.41
C PHE A 163 25.62 -21.78 -11.24
N CYS A 164 24.98 -20.93 -12.05
CA CYS A 164 25.66 -19.93 -12.87
C CYS A 164 26.49 -18.95 -12.03
N VAL A 165 25.93 -18.43 -10.93
CA VAL A 165 26.64 -17.50 -10.04
C VAL A 165 27.82 -18.19 -9.35
N ARG A 166 27.63 -19.42 -8.86
CA ARG A 166 28.72 -20.19 -8.22
C ARG A 166 29.81 -20.58 -9.22
N LEU A 167 29.45 -20.99 -10.42
CA LEU A 167 30.40 -21.35 -11.48
C LEU A 167 31.22 -20.14 -11.92
N TYR A 168 30.57 -18.97 -12.05
CA TYR A 168 31.27 -17.71 -12.33
C TYR A 168 32.37 -17.43 -11.31
N PHE A 169 32.05 -17.49 -10.01
CA PHE A 169 33.04 -17.26 -8.96
C PHE A 169 34.07 -18.38 -8.83
N PHE A 170 33.69 -19.63 -9.13
CA PHE A 170 34.62 -20.74 -9.21
C PHE A 170 35.70 -20.48 -10.28
N ILE A 171 35.32 -19.99 -11.46
CA ILE A 171 36.27 -19.63 -12.52
C ILE A 171 37.10 -18.38 -12.12
N CYS A 172 36.49 -17.38 -11.48
CA CYS A 172 37.21 -16.20 -10.99
C CYS A 172 38.29 -16.56 -9.96
N LEU A 173 38.10 -17.62 -9.17
CA LEU A 173 39.08 -18.09 -8.19
C LEU A 173 40.42 -18.48 -8.84
N PHE A 174 40.40 -18.97 -10.07
CA PHE A 174 41.61 -19.33 -10.83
C PHE A 174 42.07 -18.20 -11.76
N THR A 175 41.14 -17.55 -12.45
CA THR A 175 41.47 -16.57 -13.51
C THR A 175 41.89 -15.20 -12.98
N ARG A 176 41.46 -14.84 -11.76
CA ARG A 176 41.77 -13.54 -11.14
C ARG A 176 42.81 -13.64 -10.02
N GLN A 177 43.62 -14.71 -10.05
CA GLN A 177 44.79 -14.80 -9.18
C GLN A 177 45.84 -13.80 -9.63
N ILE A 178 46.44 -13.09 -8.67
CA ILE A 178 47.50 -12.14 -8.94
C ILE A 178 48.81 -12.92 -9.01
N ILE A 179 49.27 -13.19 -10.23
CA ILE A 179 50.54 -13.87 -10.49
C ILE A 179 51.64 -12.81 -10.46
N LYS A 180 52.68 -13.01 -9.66
CA LYS A 180 53.88 -12.17 -9.69
C LYS A 180 54.57 -12.38 -11.04
N HIS A 181 54.71 -11.31 -11.83
CA HIS A 181 55.67 -11.28 -12.93
C HIS A 181 56.99 -10.75 -12.36
N ASP A 182 58.08 -11.51 -12.51
CA ASP A 182 59.44 -11.09 -12.14
C ASP A 182 60.05 -10.10 -13.15
N ASP A 183 59.23 -9.44 -13.99
CA ASP A 183 59.70 -8.53 -15.03
C ASP A 183 59.66 -7.07 -14.57
N GLU A 184 60.85 -6.46 -14.62
CA GLU A 184 61.16 -5.08 -14.29
C GLU A 184 60.19 -4.06 -14.94
N GLY A 185 59.55 -3.21 -14.12
CA GLY A 185 59.05 -1.90 -14.59
C GLY A 185 57.58 -1.55 -14.37
N LEU A 186 56.75 -2.41 -13.77
CA LEU A 186 55.41 -2.03 -13.35
C LEU A 186 55.45 -1.45 -11.92
N PRO A 187 54.89 -0.24 -11.67
CA PRO A 187 54.89 0.33 -10.32
C PRO A 187 54.15 -0.59 -9.35
N GLU A 188 54.87 -1.05 -8.32
CA GLU A 188 54.42 -1.98 -7.26
C GLU A 188 53.13 -1.54 -6.54
N CYS A 189 52.72 -0.28 -6.71
CA CYS A 189 51.57 0.34 -6.06
C CYS A 189 50.21 -0.26 -6.43
N LEU A 190 50.11 -1.13 -7.45
CA LEU A 190 48.84 -1.71 -7.89
C LEU A 190 48.65 -3.21 -7.59
N LEU A 191 49.66 -3.90 -7.04
CA LEU A 191 49.54 -5.28 -6.58
C LEU A 191 48.93 -5.33 -5.17
N PHE A 192 47.62 -5.10 -5.06
CA PHE A 192 46.91 -5.48 -3.84
C PHE A 192 46.98 -7.00 -3.70
N TRP A 193 47.65 -7.54 -2.67
CA TRP A 193 47.60 -8.98 -2.33
C TRP A 193 46.18 -9.53 -2.15
N ILE A 194 45.20 -8.64 -2.02
CA ILE A 194 43.78 -8.91 -1.87
C ILE A 194 43.04 -8.43 -3.13
N PRO A 195 42.27 -9.30 -3.83
CA PRO A 195 41.54 -8.90 -5.04
C PRO A 195 40.28 -8.10 -4.69
N ILE A 196 40.44 -6.82 -4.33
CA ILE A 196 39.36 -5.94 -3.84
C ILE A 196 38.17 -5.87 -4.84
N THR A 197 38.45 -5.72 -6.14
CA THR A 197 37.40 -5.66 -7.17
C THR A 197 36.57 -6.95 -7.22
N THR A 198 37.22 -8.12 -7.14
CA THR A 198 36.54 -9.40 -7.15
C THR A 198 35.75 -9.65 -5.86
N ILE A 199 36.23 -9.15 -4.72
CA ILE A 199 35.48 -9.19 -3.45
C ILE A 199 34.21 -8.33 -3.55
N ILE A 200 34.30 -7.12 -4.11
CA ILE A 200 33.13 -6.26 -4.31
C ILE A 200 32.13 -6.93 -5.25
N GLU A 201 32.59 -7.47 -6.38
CA GLU A 201 31.74 -8.23 -7.29
C GLU A 201 31.09 -9.44 -6.59
N PHE A 202 31.84 -10.18 -5.77
CA PHE A 202 31.31 -11.29 -4.98
C PHE A 202 30.19 -10.85 -4.05
N ILE A 203 30.42 -9.80 -3.26
CA ILE A 203 29.42 -9.25 -2.33
C ILE A 203 28.16 -8.84 -3.10
N VAL A 204 28.30 -8.17 -4.25
CA VAL A 204 27.15 -7.73 -5.04
C VAL A 204 26.39 -8.92 -5.62
N TYR A 205 27.02 -9.84 -6.34
CA TYR A 205 26.30 -10.93 -7.02
C TYR A 205 25.81 -12.01 -6.04
N MET A 206 26.62 -12.40 -5.05
CA MET A 206 26.17 -13.37 -4.03
C MET A 206 25.18 -12.74 -3.07
N GLY A 207 25.37 -11.48 -2.68
CA GLY A 207 24.40 -10.76 -1.86
C GLY A 207 23.05 -10.63 -2.57
N TRP A 208 23.06 -10.28 -3.86
CA TRP A 208 21.84 -10.19 -4.66
C TRP A 208 21.13 -11.54 -4.83
N LEU A 209 21.90 -12.63 -5.00
CA LEU A 209 21.34 -13.99 -5.00
C LEU A 209 20.74 -14.34 -3.62
N LYS A 210 21.42 -14.00 -2.53
CA LYS A 210 20.97 -14.27 -1.16
C LYS A 210 19.65 -13.57 -0.83
N VAL A 211 19.52 -12.30 -1.19
CA VAL A 211 18.25 -11.57 -1.05
C VAL A 211 17.09 -12.31 -1.73
N ALA A 212 17.31 -12.90 -2.90
CA ALA A 212 16.29 -13.67 -3.59
C ALA A 212 16.05 -15.07 -2.99
N GLU A 213 17.06 -15.70 -2.38
CA GLU A 213 16.87 -16.95 -1.63
C GLU A 213 16.01 -16.72 -0.38
N ASP A 214 16.29 -15.66 0.37
CA ASP A 214 15.57 -15.32 1.61
C ASP A 214 14.11 -14.92 1.28
N MET A 215 13.90 -14.13 0.22
CA MET A 215 12.55 -13.73 -0.23
C MET A 215 11.72 -14.87 -0.86
N LEU A 216 12.32 -16.03 -1.15
CA LEU A 216 11.63 -17.15 -1.79
C LEU A 216 10.58 -17.79 -0.86
N HIS A 217 10.83 -17.76 0.46
CA HIS A 217 10.00 -18.42 1.48
C HIS A 217 9.48 -17.41 2.53
N PRO A 218 8.65 -16.42 2.14
CA PRO A 218 8.22 -15.33 3.01
C PRO A 218 7.40 -15.73 4.23
N LEU A 219 6.94 -16.99 4.31
CA LEU A 219 6.08 -17.52 5.37
C LEU A 219 6.82 -18.48 6.33
N GLY A 220 8.15 -18.55 6.23
CA GLY A 220 9.01 -19.34 7.11
C GLY A 220 9.24 -18.68 8.49
N GLU A 221 10.28 -19.09 9.21
CA GLU A 221 10.57 -18.62 10.58
C GLU A 221 11.71 -17.61 10.71
N GLU A 222 12.31 -17.23 9.59
CA GLU A 222 13.41 -16.26 9.57
C GLU A 222 12.94 -14.86 9.98
N PHE A 223 13.85 -14.05 10.50
CA PHE A 223 13.56 -12.72 11.07
C PHE A 223 12.89 -11.76 10.08
N ASP A 224 13.22 -11.86 8.79
CA ASP A 224 12.67 -10.98 7.74
C ASP A 224 11.37 -11.52 7.10
N ASN A 225 10.83 -12.63 7.60
CA ASN A 225 9.57 -13.19 7.11
C ASN A 225 8.35 -12.43 7.59
N LEU A 226 7.22 -12.68 6.92
CA LEU A 226 5.96 -12.04 7.26
C LEU A 226 5.47 -12.53 8.64
N GLU A 227 5.16 -11.57 9.51
CA GLU A 227 4.63 -11.81 10.86
C GLU A 227 3.17 -12.30 10.82
N CYS A 228 2.96 -13.55 10.42
CA CYS A 228 1.63 -14.14 10.27
C CYS A 228 0.86 -14.21 11.60
N ASN A 229 1.56 -14.50 12.71
CA ASN A 229 0.94 -14.54 14.04
C ASN A 229 0.39 -13.18 14.45
N TYR A 230 1.15 -12.10 14.22
CA TYR A 230 0.70 -10.74 14.47
C TYR A 230 -0.55 -10.39 13.66
N ILE A 231 -0.60 -10.79 12.38
CA ILE A 231 -1.75 -10.50 11.52
C ILE A 231 -3.02 -11.17 12.04
N ILE A 232 -2.94 -12.43 12.48
CA ILE A 232 -4.07 -13.14 13.10
C ILE A 232 -4.56 -12.39 14.34
N ASP A 233 -3.65 -12.05 15.26
CA ASP A 233 -3.99 -11.38 16.52
C ASP A 233 -4.57 -9.98 16.28
N LYS A 234 -3.95 -9.21 15.38
CA LYS A 234 -4.43 -7.90 14.97
C LYS A 234 -5.81 -8.00 14.36
N ASN A 235 -6.03 -8.92 13.44
CA ASN A 235 -7.32 -9.07 12.78
C ASN A 235 -8.43 -9.48 13.76
N LEU A 236 -8.11 -10.35 14.72
CA LEU A 236 -9.05 -10.72 15.78
C LEU A 236 -9.40 -9.52 16.66
N ILE A 237 -8.39 -8.87 17.26
CA ILE A 237 -8.60 -7.79 18.23
C ILE A 237 -9.21 -6.55 17.57
N THR A 238 -8.61 -6.08 16.46
CA THR A 238 -9.10 -4.91 15.73
C THR A 238 -10.45 -5.19 15.10
N GLY A 239 -10.65 -6.37 14.50
CA GLY A 239 -11.92 -6.73 13.88
C GLY A 239 -13.06 -6.76 14.89
N LEU A 240 -12.86 -7.40 16.06
CA LEU A 240 -13.86 -7.43 17.13
C LEU A 240 -14.13 -6.03 17.71
N SER A 241 -13.09 -5.21 17.89
CA SER A 241 -13.24 -3.82 18.36
C SER A 241 -14.03 -2.96 17.35
N LEU A 242 -13.76 -3.11 16.06
CA LEU A 242 -14.47 -2.38 15.00
C LEU A 242 -15.95 -2.72 14.96
N VAL A 243 -16.33 -3.99 15.12
CA VAL A 243 -17.75 -4.37 15.07
C VAL A 243 -18.53 -4.13 16.36
N ASP A 244 -17.84 -4.03 17.50
CA ASP A 244 -18.46 -3.68 18.78
C ASP A 244 -18.59 -2.17 18.98
N ASN A 245 -17.54 -1.41 18.66
CA ASN A 245 -17.47 0.03 18.88
C ASN A 245 -17.86 0.85 17.64
N GLY A 246 -17.63 0.32 16.44
CA GLY A 246 -17.98 0.96 15.19
C GLY A 246 -19.50 1.05 15.06
N GLY A 247 -19.99 2.26 14.79
CA GLY A 247 -21.41 2.55 14.60
C GLY A 247 -22.17 3.01 15.86
N LYS A 248 -21.59 2.88 17.06
CA LYS A 248 -22.30 3.24 18.32
C LYS A 248 -22.04 4.66 18.83
N ALA A 249 -20.87 5.21 18.56
CA ALA A 249 -20.49 6.54 19.05
C ALA A 249 -19.79 7.33 17.94
N PHE A 250 -20.51 8.26 17.32
CA PHE A 250 -19.93 9.30 16.48
C PHE A 250 -20.17 10.66 17.13
N PRO A 251 -19.20 11.59 17.07
CA PRO A 251 -19.41 12.93 17.57
C PRO A 251 -20.54 13.60 16.78
N THR A 252 -21.42 14.33 17.47
CA THR A 252 -22.49 15.10 16.83
C THR A 252 -21.89 16.03 15.78
N PRO A 253 -22.43 16.10 14.55
CA PRO A 253 -21.96 17.03 13.54
C PRO A 253 -22.05 18.48 14.05
N LYS A 254 -20.91 19.14 14.22
CA LYS A 254 -20.80 20.57 14.60
C LYS A 254 -20.16 21.34 13.45
N LYS A 255 -20.48 22.64 13.35
CA LYS A 255 -19.78 23.54 12.41
C LYS A 255 -18.29 23.54 12.71
N ASP A 256 -17.49 23.28 11.69
CA ASP A 256 -16.03 23.29 11.82
C ASP A 256 -15.48 24.73 11.88
N ALA A 257 -14.19 24.84 12.22
CA ALA A 257 -13.51 26.13 12.37
C ALA A 257 -13.32 26.93 11.07
N PHE A 258 -13.69 26.34 9.93
CA PHE A 258 -13.57 26.93 8.58
C PHE A 258 -14.93 27.24 7.95
N TRP A 259 -16.04 26.90 8.59
CA TRP A 259 -17.41 27.01 8.05
C TRP A 259 -17.71 28.37 7.39
N ASP A 260 -17.33 29.48 8.05
CA ASP A 260 -17.59 30.84 7.55
C ASP A 260 -16.36 31.52 6.89
N LYS A 261 -15.26 30.79 6.66
CA LYS A 261 -14.00 31.36 6.13
C LYS A 261 -13.88 31.17 4.62
N GLN A 262 -13.93 32.27 3.87
CA GLN A 262 -13.71 32.26 2.41
C GLN A 262 -12.28 31.84 1.99
N LYS A 263 -11.29 32.09 2.85
CA LYS A 263 -9.90 31.67 2.64
C LYS A 263 -9.48 30.75 3.77
N ILE A 264 -9.30 29.48 3.43
CA ILE A 264 -8.80 28.47 4.36
C ILE A 264 -7.28 28.48 4.30
N ALA A 265 -6.64 28.71 5.44
CA ALA A 265 -5.19 28.64 5.61
C ALA A 265 -4.86 27.55 6.64
N PRO A 266 -4.59 26.31 6.19
CA PRO A 266 -4.14 25.24 7.08
C PRO A 266 -2.86 25.64 7.80
N LEU A 267 -2.78 25.32 9.09
CA LEU A 267 -1.61 25.65 9.91
C LEU A 267 -0.50 24.62 9.65
N TYR A 268 0.73 25.12 9.61
CA TYR A 268 1.95 24.33 9.58
C TYR A 268 2.76 24.65 10.84
N SER A 269 3.54 23.68 11.32
CA SER A 269 4.55 23.97 12.33
C SER A 269 5.55 24.99 11.76
N ILE A 270 6.14 25.79 12.64
CA ILE A 270 7.11 26.83 12.27
C ILE A 270 8.28 26.24 11.45
N ASP A 271 8.71 25.03 11.77
CA ASP A 271 9.81 24.34 11.09
C ASP A 271 9.40 23.79 9.71
N THR A 272 8.12 23.47 9.52
CA THR A 272 7.59 22.99 8.24
C THR A 272 7.09 24.10 7.32
N ALA A 273 6.79 25.29 7.86
CA ALA A 273 6.21 26.40 7.10
C ALA A 273 7.17 27.00 6.05
N ASP A 274 8.48 26.82 6.24
CA ASP A 274 9.52 27.28 5.31
C ASP A 274 9.78 26.30 4.15
N ARG A 275 9.14 25.13 4.17
CA ARG A 275 9.36 24.13 3.13
C ARG A 275 8.80 24.62 1.80
N TYR A 276 9.62 24.52 0.77
CA TYR A 276 9.20 24.78 -0.59
C TYR A 276 8.07 23.82 -1.00
N VAL A 277 6.97 24.38 -1.50
CA VAL A 277 5.82 23.61 -2.01
C VAL A 277 5.73 23.81 -3.51
N SER A 278 5.84 22.72 -4.26
CA SER A 278 5.52 22.69 -5.69
C SER A 278 4.04 22.35 -5.87
N PRO A 279 3.17 23.30 -6.21
CA PRO A 279 1.76 23.01 -6.41
C PRO A 279 1.54 22.20 -7.69
N MET A 280 0.59 21.27 -7.67
CA MET A 280 0.22 20.43 -8.81
C MET A 280 -0.64 21.23 -9.81
N ILE A 281 -0.01 22.16 -10.55
CA ILE A 281 -0.68 23.03 -11.54
C ILE A 281 -0.43 22.53 -12.98
N GLY A 282 0.54 21.63 -13.17
CA GLY A 282 0.95 21.07 -14.46
C GLY A 282 2.21 21.76 -15.01
N SER A 283 3.08 20.99 -15.67
CA SER A 283 4.42 21.45 -16.08
C SER A 283 4.41 22.61 -17.10
N VAL A 284 3.35 22.71 -17.91
CA VAL A 284 3.23 23.70 -18.98
C VAL A 284 2.32 24.87 -18.61
N ALA A 285 1.60 24.79 -17.48
CA ALA A 285 0.59 25.78 -17.11
C ALA A 285 1.14 27.20 -16.92
N GLU A 286 2.43 27.32 -16.59
CA GLU A 286 3.13 28.59 -16.40
C GLU A 286 3.98 29.02 -17.62
N VAL A 287 4.05 28.17 -18.65
CA VAL A 287 4.84 28.46 -19.86
C VAL A 287 4.04 29.38 -20.76
N ASN A 288 4.54 30.60 -20.97
CA ASN A 288 3.95 31.55 -21.91
C ASN A 288 4.64 31.45 -23.28
N PHE A 289 4.08 30.65 -24.19
CA PHE A 289 4.57 30.52 -25.57
C PHE A 289 4.34 31.77 -26.44
N VAL A 290 3.51 32.71 -25.99
CA VAL A 290 3.04 33.85 -26.81
C VAL A 290 3.60 35.18 -26.30
N LYS A 291 4.65 35.14 -25.47
CA LYS A 291 5.21 36.30 -24.76
C LYS A 291 5.50 37.51 -25.67
N ASN A 292 6.00 37.28 -26.88
CA ASN A 292 6.45 38.34 -27.79
C ASN A 292 5.43 38.66 -28.90
N VAL A 293 4.27 38.02 -28.89
CA VAL A 293 3.28 38.12 -29.97
C VAL A 293 2.00 38.77 -29.43
N LYS A 294 1.39 39.67 -30.22
CA LYS A 294 0.14 40.37 -29.86
C LYS A 294 -1.11 39.63 -30.33
N GLU A 295 -0.99 38.87 -31.42
CA GLU A 295 -2.10 38.15 -32.05
C GLU A 295 -1.65 36.77 -32.50
N ILE A 296 -2.46 35.75 -32.21
CA ILE A 296 -2.27 34.40 -32.72
C ILE A 296 -3.38 34.05 -33.69
N VAL A 297 -3.04 33.28 -34.70
CA VAL A 297 -4.03 32.72 -35.63
C VAL A 297 -4.29 31.28 -35.20
N MET A 298 -5.54 30.98 -34.89
CA MET A 298 -6.00 29.62 -34.64
C MET A 298 -6.67 29.10 -35.91
N ILE A 299 -6.26 27.90 -36.31
CA ILE A 299 -6.84 27.16 -37.42
C ILE A 299 -7.19 25.74 -36.94
N PRO A 300 -8.22 25.11 -37.52
CA PRO A 300 -8.49 23.69 -37.29
C PRO A 300 -7.26 22.83 -37.62
N HIS A 301 -7.15 21.68 -36.95
CA HIS A 301 -6.07 20.74 -37.25
C HIS A 301 -6.13 20.25 -38.70
N MET A 302 -4.97 20.00 -39.30
CA MET A 302 -4.82 19.61 -40.72
C MET A 302 -5.76 18.46 -41.14
N SER A 303 -5.95 17.46 -40.27
CA SER A 303 -6.84 16.33 -40.53
C SER A 303 -8.30 16.71 -40.79
N LYS A 304 -8.78 17.82 -40.20
CA LYS A 304 -10.14 18.35 -40.44
C LYS A 304 -10.16 19.35 -41.60
N LEU A 305 -9.09 20.11 -41.79
CA LEU A 305 -9.00 21.06 -42.91
C LEU A 305 -9.12 20.37 -44.26
N ILE A 306 -8.53 19.18 -44.43
CA ILE A 306 -8.57 18.39 -45.67
C ILE A 306 -10.00 17.99 -46.06
N THR A 307 -10.89 17.82 -45.08
CA THR A 307 -12.29 17.42 -45.31
C THR A 307 -13.25 18.58 -45.50
N MET A 308 -12.79 19.83 -45.30
CA MET A 308 -13.63 21.03 -45.36
C MET A 308 -13.53 21.71 -46.74
N THR A 309 -14.61 22.35 -47.16
CA THR A 309 -14.63 23.13 -48.40
C THR A 309 -13.82 24.42 -48.27
N PRO A 310 -13.31 25.02 -49.37
CA PRO A 310 -12.50 26.24 -49.31
C PRO A 310 -13.17 27.44 -48.63
N GLN A 311 -14.51 27.53 -48.68
CA GLN A 311 -15.28 28.56 -47.98
C GLN A 311 -15.28 28.34 -46.46
N GLU A 312 -15.53 27.10 -46.02
CA GLU A 312 -15.53 26.74 -44.59
C GLU A 312 -14.11 26.86 -43.96
N GLN A 313 -13.06 26.62 -44.74
CA GLN A 313 -11.68 26.84 -44.31
C GLN A 313 -11.42 28.31 -43.99
N LEU A 314 -11.90 29.24 -44.84
CA LEU A 314 -11.70 30.67 -44.66
C LEU A 314 -12.48 31.21 -43.44
N GLU A 315 -13.70 30.70 -43.22
CA GLU A 315 -14.53 31.06 -42.06
C GLU A 315 -13.97 30.53 -40.74
N SER A 316 -13.23 29.41 -40.77
CA SER A 316 -12.64 28.80 -39.57
C SER A 316 -11.37 29.48 -39.03
N LEU A 317 -10.84 30.47 -39.76
CA LEU A 317 -9.62 31.19 -39.39
C LEU A 317 -9.94 32.26 -38.33
N LEU A 318 -9.43 32.06 -37.11
CA LEU A 318 -9.67 32.97 -35.99
C LEU A 318 -8.39 33.68 -35.57
N LYS A 319 -8.39 35.02 -35.62
CA LYS A 319 -7.33 35.85 -35.03
C LYS A 319 -7.69 36.22 -33.61
N ILE A 320 -6.84 35.86 -32.65
CA ILE A 320 -7.05 36.10 -31.22
C ILE A 320 -6.00 37.07 -30.71
N ASN A 321 -6.45 38.16 -30.11
CA ASN A 321 -5.57 39.10 -29.43
C ASN A 321 -5.16 38.56 -28.05
N VAL A 322 -3.85 38.38 -27.84
CA VAL A 322 -3.26 37.80 -26.62
C VAL A 322 -2.54 38.84 -25.76
N ALA A 323 -2.56 40.13 -26.14
CA ALA A 323 -1.83 41.17 -25.40
C ALA A 323 -2.28 41.29 -23.94
N ASN A 324 -3.57 41.10 -23.67
CA ASN A 324 -4.12 41.10 -22.30
C ASN A 324 -3.66 39.87 -21.49
N PHE A 325 -3.54 38.71 -22.14
CA PHE A 325 -3.01 37.50 -21.52
C PHE A 325 -1.54 37.66 -21.12
N ASN A 326 -0.71 38.22 -22.02
CA ASN A 326 0.71 38.50 -21.74
C ASN A 326 0.88 39.46 -20.55
N LYS A 327 0.11 40.56 -20.51
CA LYS A 327 0.10 41.49 -19.37
C LYS A 327 -0.30 40.81 -18.05
N LYS A 328 -1.25 39.88 -18.08
CA LYS A 328 -1.68 39.13 -16.88
C LYS A 328 -0.59 38.17 -16.40
N GLN A 329 0.06 37.45 -17.31
CA GLN A 329 1.16 36.53 -17.00
C GLN A 329 2.37 37.24 -16.38
N GLU A 330 2.75 38.42 -16.91
CA GLU A 330 3.85 39.22 -16.35
C GLU A 330 3.55 39.70 -14.91
N LYS A 331 2.31 40.14 -14.64
CA LYS A 331 1.86 40.50 -13.29
C LYS A 331 1.90 39.33 -12.31
N MET A 332 1.59 38.11 -12.77
CA MET A 332 1.66 36.92 -11.92
C MET A 332 3.11 36.52 -11.62
N LYS A 333 4.01 36.59 -12.62
CA LYS A 333 5.43 36.31 -12.44
C LYS A 333 6.10 37.24 -11.44
N THR A 334 5.84 38.54 -11.53
CA THR A 334 6.35 39.55 -10.58
C THR A 334 5.82 39.33 -9.15
N LYS A 335 4.54 39.00 -8.99
CA LYS A 335 3.97 38.66 -7.66
C LYS A 335 4.64 37.43 -7.04
N LYS A 336 4.92 36.39 -7.83
CA LYS A 336 5.60 35.18 -7.34
C LYS A 336 7.04 35.45 -6.92
N MET A 337 7.80 36.19 -7.72
CA MET A 337 9.17 36.60 -7.36
C MET A 337 9.19 37.38 -6.02
N ASN A 338 8.21 38.26 -5.81
CA ASN A 338 8.09 39.02 -4.56
C ASN A 338 7.66 38.16 -3.35
N ALA A 339 6.95 37.05 -3.57
CA ALA A 339 6.55 36.11 -2.52
C ALA A 339 7.72 35.24 -2.06
N ILE A 340 8.55 34.77 -3.00
CA ILE A 340 9.77 33.99 -2.73
C ILE A 340 10.80 34.82 -1.94
N ALA A 341 10.82 36.15 -2.12
CA ALA A 341 11.71 37.05 -1.40
C ALA A 341 11.29 37.32 0.07
N LYS A 342 10.06 36.99 0.49
CA LYS A 342 9.52 37.38 1.81
C LYS A 342 9.64 36.28 2.88
N ASN A 343 10.87 35.90 3.22
CA ASN A 343 11.17 35.15 4.45
C ASN A 343 11.05 36.02 5.73
N GLU A 344 10.88 37.34 5.58
CA GLU A 344 10.71 38.27 6.70
C GLU A 344 9.45 38.00 7.53
N VAL A 345 8.36 37.57 6.90
CA VAL A 345 7.10 37.29 7.62
C VAL A 345 7.27 36.08 8.52
N LEU A 346 7.89 35.01 8.00
CA LEU A 346 8.17 33.81 8.77
C LEU A 346 9.15 34.10 9.92
N ASN A 347 10.19 34.91 9.67
CA ASN A 347 11.14 35.30 10.71
C ASN A 347 10.52 36.17 11.80
N LYS A 348 9.60 37.09 11.45
CA LYS A 348 8.81 37.86 12.43
C LYS A 348 7.91 36.94 13.27
N LEU A 349 7.23 35.98 12.64
CA LEU A 349 6.40 35.01 13.35
C LEU A 349 7.21 34.11 14.28
N LYS A 350 8.42 33.68 13.86
CA LYS A 350 9.38 32.96 14.71
C LYS A 350 9.77 33.77 15.95
N GLN A 351 10.05 35.06 15.79
CA GLN A 351 10.39 35.95 16.91
C GLN A 351 9.22 36.18 17.87
N ILE A 352 8.01 36.33 17.34
CA ILE A 352 6.78 36.48 18.15
C ILE A 352 6.50 35.20 18.92
N SER A 353 6.58 34.03 18.28
CA SER A 353 6.36 32.73 18.95
C SER A 353 7.33 32.49 20.11
N LYS A 354 8.58 32.96 20.02
CA LYS A 354 9.56 32.83 21.12
C LYS A 354 9.29 33.78 22.30
N ARG A 355 8.48 34.82 22.11
CA ARG A 355 8.14 35.82 23.15
C ARG A 355 6.84 35.53 23.88
N VAL A 356 5.99 34.67 23.33
CA VAL A 356 4.71 34.29 23.94
C VAL A 356 4.94 33.02 24.76
N GLU A 357 4.95 33.14 26.09
CA GLU A 357 4.89 31.97 26.97
C GLU A 357 3.52 31.29 26.84
N LEU A 358 3.50 29.96 26.97
CA LEU A 358 2.33 29.07 26.75
C LEU A 358 1.08 29.40 27.60
N THR A 359 1.17 30.35 28.54
CA THR A 359 0.10 30.79 29.43
C THR A 359 -0.83 31.84 28.82
N ASP A 360 -0.38 32.61 27.82
CA ASP A 360 -1.17 33.72 27.23
C ASP A 360 -1.88 33.34 25.92
N ILE A 361 -1.60 32.16 25.39
CA ILE A 361 -2.39 31.60 24.31
C ILE A 361 -3.56 30.91 24.98
N SER A 362 -4.75 31.50 24.88
CA SER A 362 -5.96 30.76 25.18
C SER A 362 -5.89 29.44 24.40
N VAL A 363 -5.64 28.36 25.14
CA VAL A 363 -5.98 27.03 24.68
C VAL A 363 -7.42 27.19 24.27
N LYS A 364 -7.69 27.21 22.97
CA LYS A 364 -9.04 26.99 22.48
C LYS A 364 -9.35 25.55 22.82
N THR A 365 -9.62 25.30 24.10
CA THR A 365 -10.44 24.18 24.52
C THR A 365 -11.69 24.28 23.66
N PRO A 366 -12.00 23.26 22.85
CA PRO A 366 -13.31 23.23 22.24
C PRO A 366 -14.30 23.31 23.40
N LEU A 367 -15.20 24.29 23.36
CA LEU A 367 -16.28 24.42 24.33
C LEU A 367 -16.99 23.06 24.37
N ILE A 368 -16.75 22.33 25.46
CA ILE A 368 -17.60 21.23 25.89
C ILE A 368 -18.73 21.94 26.61
N ASP A 369 -19.76 22.26 25.83
CA ASP A 369 -21.15 22.24 26.26
C ASP A 369 -21.91 21.32 25.29
#